data_AF-A0A7N2LI86-F1
#
_entry.id   AF-A0A7N2LI86-F1
#
_cell.length_a   1.000
_cell.length_b   1.000
_cell.length_c   1.000
_cell.angle_alpha   90.00
_cell.angle_beta   90.00
_cell.angle_gamma   90.00
#
_symmetry.space_group_name_H-M   'P 1'
#
loop_
_entity.id
_entity.type
_entity.pdbx_description
1 polymer ?
#
loop_
_entity_poly.entity_id
_entity_poly.type
_entity_poly.pdbx_seq_one_letter_code
_entity_poly.pdbx_strand_id
1 'polypeptide(L)'
;MVEQMPMAGLVMEKNEALGEVLHGDRLVSAPYKLDFKKDKDTEVACKRKLSKDDVAHFRNAVQKDFYFQMYYDDLPMWGFIGKVEKEGKVDPSEYKYFLSKHIQFDVSYNKDRVIKIVVHMDPQSLVDLTEDKEVEAEFMYTEVEGNRNSF
;
A
#
# COMPACT_ATOMS: atom_id res chain seq x y z
N MET A 1 8.09 14.54 4.37
CA MET A 1 6.99 14.45 5.35
C MET A 1 6.06 13.37 4.81
N VAL A 2 6.12 12.17 5.37
CA VAL A 2 5.14 11.12 5.04
C VAL A 2 3.88 11.53 5.80
N GLU A 3 2.90 12.08 5.09
CA GLU A 3 1.62 12.41 5.71
C GLU A 3 0.87 11.08 5.89
N GLN A 4 0.69 10.67 7.15
CA GLN A 4 -0.01 9.44 7.50
C GLN A 4 -1.48 9.61 7.09
N MET A 5 -1.92 8.95 6.02
CA MET A 5 -3.35 8.93 5.68
C MET A 5 -4.10 8.16 6.79
N PRO A 6 -5.03 8.80 7.52
CA PRO A 6 -5.76 8.13 8.59
C PRO A 6 -6.73 7.11 7.98
N MET A 7 -6.34 5.84 7.96
CA MET A 7 -7.25 4.73 7.65
C MET A 7 -8.24 4.60 8.81
N ALA A 8 -9.49 5.02 8.64
CA ALA A 8 -10.52 5.00 9.69
C ALA A 8 -10.91 3.56 10.10
N GLY A 9 -10.10 2.89 10.91
CA GLY A 9 -10.28 1.56 11.51
C GLY A 9 -9.23 1.36 12.61
N LEU A 10 -9.35 0.30 13.42
CA LEU A 10 -8.48 0.00 14.58
C LEU A 10 -6.99 0.24 14.27
N VAL A 11 -6.51 1.43 14.60
CA VAL A 11 -5.08 1.73 14.66
C VAL A 11 -4.62 1.10 15.97
N MET A 12 -4.01 -0.08 15.88
CA MET A 12 -3.28 -0.62 17.02
C MET A 12 -1.99 0.18 17.13
N GLU A 13 -1.94 1.06 18.12
CA GLU A 13 -0.73 1.78 18.47
C GLU A 13 0.32 0.77 18.94
N LYS A 14 1.51 0.84 18.35
CA LYS A 14 2.68 0.10 18.81
C LYS A 14 3.29 0.87 19.98
N ASN A 15 3.73 0.18 21.03
CA ASN A 15 4.57 0.80 22.05
C ASN A 15 5.91 1.16 21.41
N GLU A 16 6.17 2.46 21.28
CA GLU A 16 7.36 2.99 20.64
C GLU A 16 8.61 2.79 21.51
N ALA A 17 9.74 2.43 20.89
CA ALA A 17 11.03 2.43 21.55
C ALA A 17 11.58 3.86 21.69
N LEU A 18 12.45 4.11 22.67
CA LEU A 18 13.04 5.44 22.91
C LEU A 18 13.69 6.05 21.64
N GLY A 19 14.29 5.21 20.80
CA GLY A 19 14.86 5.64 19.51
C GLY A 19 13.82 6.09 18.48
N GLU A 20 12.63 5.47 18.46
CA GLU A 20 11.51 5.81 17.56
C GLU A 20 10.89 7.16 17.98
N VAL A 21 10.71 7.37 19.29
CA VAL A 21 10.23 8.64 19.87
C VAL A 21 11.14 9.81 19.50
N LEU A 22 12.46 9.60 19.52
CA LEU A 22 13.43 10.64 19.20
C LEU A 22 13.53 10.94 17.69
N HIS A 23 13.20 9.98 16.83
CA HIS A 23 13.09 10.21 15.39
C HIS A 23 11.78 10.91 15.02
N GLY A 24 10.76 10.80 15.88
CA GLY A 24 9.41 11.29 15.62
C GLY A 24 8.60 10.34 14.73
N ASP A 25 9.01 9.07 14.64
CA ASP A 25 8.33 8.06 13.83
C ASP A 25 7.16 7.47 14.62
N ARG A 26 5.93 7.75 14.20
CA ARG A 26 4.73 7.13 14.78
C ARG A 26 4.32 5.90 13.99
N LEU A 27 4.84 4.74 14.41
CA LEU A 27 4.57 3.46 13.73
C LEU A 27 3.21 2.88 14.17
N VAL A 28 2.44 2.41 13.19
CA VAL A 28 1.15 1.75 13.40
C VAL A 28 1.14 0.37 12.75
N SER A 29 0.39 -0.57 13.31
CA SER A 29 0.24 -1.90 12.70
C SER A 29 -0.62 -1.82 11.44
N ALA A 30 -0.08 -2.31 10.32
CA ALA A 30 -0.85 -2.51 9.09
C ALA A 30 -1.76 -3.74 9.21
N PRO A 31 -2.90 -3.80 8.48
CA PRO A 31 -3.85 -4.91 8.55
C PRO A 31 -3.39 -6.17 7.79
N TYR A 32 -2.14 -6.22 7.31
CA TYR A 32 -1.59 -7.35 6.56
C TYR A 32 -0.90 -8.34 7.51
N LYS A 33 -1.27 -9.62 7.42
CA LYS A 33 -0.67 -10.71 8.19
C LYS A 33 0.19 -11.56 7.28
N LEU A 34 1.51 -11.34 7.35
CA LEU A 34 2.52 -12.11 6.64
C LEU A 34 3.07 -13.20 7.57
N ASP A 35 3.07 -14.44 7.10
CA ASP A 35 3.48 -15.61 7.89
C ASP A 35 4.83 -16.12 7.36
N PHE A 36 5.82 -16.30 8.25
CA PHE A 36 7.16 -16.73 7.84
C PHE A 36 7.16 -18.04 7.03
N LYS A 37 7.74 -18.00 5.81
CA LYS A 37 7.84 -19.12 4.86
C LYS A 37 6.50 -19.76 4.49
N LYS A 38 5.48 -18.94 4.35
CA LYS A 38 4.17 -19.42 3.96
C LYS A 38 3.64 -18.57 2.83
N ASP A 39 3.64 -19.17 1.64
CA ASP A 39 2.89 -18.61 0.53
C ASP A 39 1.43 -18.47 0.95
N LYS A 40 0.86 -17.33 0.62
CA LYS A 40 -0.49 -16.99 0.98
C LYS A 40 -1.23 -16.55 -0.26
N ASP A 41 -2.25 -17.33 -0.59
CA ASP A 41 -3.24 -16.94 -1.59
C ASP A 41 -3.85 -15.58 -1.22
N THR A 42 -4.40 -14.89 -2.23
CA THR A 42 -5.00 -13.57 -2.06
C THR A 42 -5.98 -13.52 -0.88
N GLU A 43 -5.70 -12.66 0.10
CA GLU A 43 -6.56 -12.39 1.25
C GLU A 43 -7.10 -10.96 1.18
N VAL A 44 -8.34 -10.78 1.63
CA VAL A 44 -8.99 -9.47 1.78
C VAL A 44 -8.52 -8.81 3.07
N ALA A 45 -7.78 -7.71 2.97
CA ALA A 45 -7.36 -6.92 4.12
C ALA A 45 -8.51 -6.11 4.71
N CYS A 46 -9.27 -5.41 3.86
CA CYS A 46 -10.51 -4.75 4.28
C CYS A 46 -11.44 -4.43 3.11
N LYS A 47 -12.72 -4.24 3.43
CA LYS A 47 -13.74 -3.70 2.52
C LYS A 47 -14.11 -2.30 2.98
N ARG A 48 -14.09 -1.34 2.08
CA ARG A 48 -14.43 0.05 2.37
C ARG A 48 -15.29 0.64 1.27
N LYS A 49 -16.28 1.42 1.70
CA LYS A 49 -17.00 2.33 0.83
C LYS A 49 -16.34 3.70 0.97
N LEU A 50 -15.65 4.13 -0.07
CA LEU A 50 -15.02 5.43 -0.15
C LEU A 50 -16.11 6.48 -0.42
N SER A 51 -16.21 7.46 0.47
CA SER A 51 -17.08 8.62 0.25
C SER A 51 -16.53 9.51 -0.87
N LYS A 52 -17.30 10.50 -1.33
CA LYS A 52 -16.82 11.47 -2.31
C LYS A 52 -15.59 12.24 -1.81
N ASP A 53 -15.57 12.57 -0.52
CA ASP A 53 -14.45 13.28 0.11
C ASP A 53 -13.21 12.37 0.17
N ASP A 54 -13.38 11.08 0.51
CA ASP A 54 -12.28 10.10 0.48
C ASP A 54 -11.71 9.96 -0.94
N VAL A 55 -12.58 9.86 -1.95
CA VAL A 55 -12.18 9.75 -3.36
C VAL A 55 -11.39 10.98 -3.80
N ALA A 56 -11.85 12.19 -3.47
CA ALA A 56 -11.12 13.42 -3.77
C ALA A 56 -9.77 13.48 -3.05
N HIS A 57 -9.72 13.03 -1.79
CA HIS A 57 -8.50 12.99 -0.99
C HIS A 57 -7.47 12.01 -1.57
N PHE A 58 -7.88 10.78 -1.88
CA PHE A 58 -7.02 9.79 -2.52
C PHE A 58 -6.60 10.22 -3.93
N ARG A 59 -7.49 10.85 -4.72
CA ARG A 59 -7.13 11.38 -6.04
C ARG A 59 -6.01 12.40 -5.95
N ASN A 60 -6.08 13.34 -5.01
CA ASN A 60 -5.05 14.36 -4.79
C ASN A 60 -3.72 13.72 -4.35
N ALA A 61 -3.78 12.71 -3.47
CA ALA A 61 -2.60 11.99 -3.04
C ALA A 61 -1.95 11.22 -4.21
N VAL A 62 -2.74 10.55 -5.05
CA VAL A 62 -2.25 9.88 -6.28
C VAL A 62 -1.65 10.89 -7.26
N GLN A 63 -2.28 12.06 -7.44
CA GLN A 63 -1.77 13.12 -8.31
C GLN A 63 -0.40 13.65 -7.85
N LYS A 64 -0.11 13.58 -6.55
CA LYS A 64 1.15 14.01 -5.94
C LYS A 64 2.16 12.87 -5.74
N ASP A 65 1.92 11.71 -6.35
CA ASP A 65 2.78 10.52 -6.26
C ASP A 65 3.04 10.07 -4.81
N PHE A 66 2.02 10.14 -3.96
CA PHE A 66 2.13 9.64 -2.58
C PHE A 66 2.42 8.14 -2.58
N TYR A 67 3.28 7.72 -1.66
CA TYR A 67 3.64 6.34 -1.42
C TYR A 67 3.52 6.02 0.07
N PHE A 68 3.28 4.76 0.38
CA PHE A 68 3.40 4.27 1.75
C PHE A 68 4.80 3.74 2.00
N GLN A 69 5.16 3.74 3.27
CA GLN A 69 6.34 3.05 3.80
C GLN A 69 5.86 2.07 4.88
N MET A 70 6.35 0.84 4.82
CA MET A 70 6.09 -0.18 5.82
C MET A 70 7.38 -0.90 6.19
N TYR A 71 7.37 -1.59 7.32
CA TYR A 71 8.48 -2.41 7.80
C TYR A 71 8.00 -3.82 8.09
N TYR A 72 8.82 -4.81 7.73
CA TYR A 72 8.64 -6.21 8.09
C TYR A 72 9.98 -6.80 8.45
N ASP A 73 10.12 -7.33 9.69
CA ASP A 73 11.40 -7.79 10.25
C ASP A 73 12.51 -6.73 10.10
N ASP A 74 12.22 -5.48 10.45
CA ASP A 74 13.07 -4.28 10.31
C ASP A 74 13.51 -3.92 8.88
N LEU A 75 13.05 -4.66 7.86
CA LEU A 75 13.30 -4.34 6.45
C LEU A 75 12.24 -3.37 5.92
N PRO A 76 12.65 -2.19 5.40
CA PRO A 76 11.71 -1.23 4.84
C PRO A 76 11.22 -1.65 3.46
N MET A 77 9.96 -1.35 3.17
CA MET A 77 9.35 -1.51 1.85
C MET A 77 8.47 -0.30 1.53
N TRP A 78 8.28 -0.06 0.24
CA TRP A 78 7.66 1.16 -0.27
C TRP A 78 6.77 0.82 -1.46
N GLY A 79 5.68 1.56 -1.62
CA GLY A 79 4.80 1.40 -2.77
C GLY A 79 3.93 2.63 -3.00
N PHE A 80 3.75 3.02 -4.26
CA PHE A 80 2.81 4.07 -4.61
C PHE A 80 1.38 3.63 -4.29
N ILE A 81 0.58 4.54 -3.73
CA ILE A 81 -0.81 4.23 -3.38
C ILE A 81 -1.68 4.03 -4.63
N GLY A 82 -1.23 4.54 -5.78
CA GLY A 82 -1.97 4.51 -7.03
C GLY A 82 -1.16 5.04 -8.21
N LYS A 83 -1.82 5.30 -9.33
CA LYS A 83 -1.18 5.79 -10.56
C LYS A 83 -2.07 6.79 -11.30
N VAL A 84 -1.44 7.65 -12.10
CA VAL A 84 -2.11 8.54 -13.06
C VAL A 84 -1.90 8.03 -14.47
N GLU A 85 -2.97 7.81 -15.22
CA GLU A 85 -2.89 7.53 -16.66
C GLU A 85 -3.02 8.83 -17.44
N LYS A 86 -1.87 9.26 -18.00
CA LYS A 86 -1.72 10.48 -18.81
C LYS A 86 -1.26 10.20 -20.25
N GLU A 87 -1.01 8.95 -20.60
CA GLU A 87 -0.40 8.60 -21.88
C GLU A 87 -1.31 8.94 -23.06
N GLY A 88 -0.77 9.69 -24.03
CA GLY A 88 -1.53 10.20 -25.18
C GLY A 88 -2.53 11.31 -24.83
N LYS A 89 -2.53 11.85 -23.60
CA LYS A 89 -3.44 12.90 -23.14
C LYS A 89 -2.71 14.22 -22.98
N VAL A 90 -3.14 15.25 -23.72
CA VAL A 90 -2.55 16.60 -23.67
C VAL A 90 -3.27 17.46 -22.63
N ASP A 91 -4.58 17.32 -22.52
CA ASP A 91 -5.38 18.05 -21.54
C ASP A 91 -5.39 17.30 -20.18
N PRO A 92 -5.00 17.95 -19.07
CA PRO A 92 -5.13 17.39 -17.72
C PRO A 92 -6.55 16.95 -17.35
N SER A 93 -7.58 17.51 -17.99
CA SER A 93 -8.97 17.09 -17.80
C SER A 93 -9.24 15.66 -18.29
N GLU A 94 -8.38 15.12 -19.17
CA GLU A 94 -8.47 13.75 -19.70
C GLU A 94 -7.68 12.73 -18.87
N TYR A 95 -7.00 13.16 -17.80
CA TYR A 95 -6.22 12.27 -16.94
C TYR A 95 -7.14 11.39 -16.12
N LYS A 96 -6.76 10.11 -16.00
CA LYS A 96 -7.44 9.17 -15.12
C LYS A 96 -6.60 8.88 -13.90
N TYR A 97 -7.26 8.77 -12.76
CA TYR A 97 -6.62 8.56 -11.47
C TYR A 97 -7.07 7.22 -10.91
N PHE A 98 -6.11 6.39 -10.53
CA PHE A 98 -6.38 5.04 -10.05
C PHE A 98 -5.73 4.83 -8.69
N LEU A 99 -6.47 4.17 -7.79
CA LEU A 99 -5.96 3.67 -6.53
C LEU A 99 -5.64 2.18 -6.65
N SER A 100 -4.49 1.75 -6.15
CA SER A 100 -4.12 0.34 -6.10
C SER A 100 -4.91 -0.38 -5.01
N LYS A 101 -5.59 -1.48 -5.35
CA LYS A 101 -6.35 -2.28 -4.37
C LYS A 101 -5.67 -3.60 -3.99
N HIS A 102 -4.57 -3.98 -4.64
CA HIS A 102 -3.89 -5.24 -4.36
C HIS A 102 -2.38 -5.06 -4.27
N ILE A 103 -1.85 -5.40 -3.09
CA ILE A 103 -0.43 -5.40 -2.78
C ILE A 103 0.09 -6.84 -2.78
N GLN A 104 1.09 -7.12 -3.59
CA GLN A 104 1.82 -8.39 -3.54
C GLN A 104 3.13 -8.19 -2.78
N PHE A 105 3.35 -9.04 -1.77
CA PHE A 105 4.57 -9.08 -0.98
C PHE A 105 5.43 -10.25 -1.44
N ASP A 106 6.61 -9.94 -1.97
CA ASP A 106 7.62 -10.91 -2.37
C ASP A 106 8.68 -11.00 -1.25
N VAL A 107 8.65 -12.08 -0.49
CA VAL A 107 9.51 -12.24 0.70
C VAL A 107 10.58 -13.31 0.45
N SER A 108 11.85 -12.95 0.54
CA SER A 108 12.96 -13.89 0.40
C SER A 108 13.58 -14.26 1.74
N TYR A 109 13.90 -15.54 1.89
CA TYR A 109 14.35 -16.14 3.14
C TYR A 109 15.74 -16.76 3.01
N ASN A 110 16.54 -16.67 4.09
CA ASN A 110 17.75 -17.46 4.28
C ASN A 110 17.67 -18.22 5.60
N LYS A 111 17.40 -19.53 5.52
CA LYS A 111 17.12 -20.39 6.67
C LYS A 111 15.97 -19.81 7.50
N ASP A 112 16.22 -19.32 8.69
CA ASP A 112 15.29 -18.81 9.69
C ASP A 112 15.21 -17.28 9.71
N ARG A 113 15.78 -16.60 8.71
CA ARG A 113 15.81 -15.14 8.63
C ARG A 113 15.20 -14.61 7.34
N VAL A 114 14.46 -13.52 7.43
CA VAL A 114 14.05 -12.72 6.28
C VAL A 114 15.27 -11.94 5.80
N ILE A 115 15.52 -11.91 4.49
CA ILE A 115 16.68 -11.21 3.91
C ILE A 115 16.30 -10.11 2.93
N LYS A 116 15.09 -10.17 2.37
CA LYS A 116 14.58 -9.20 1.42
C LYS A 116 13.06 -9.26 1.41
N ILE A 117 12.43 -8.11 1.29
CA ILE A 117 11.01 -7.98 0.99
C ILE A 117 10.83 -6.92 -0.08
N VAL A 118 10.01 -7.21 -1.08
CA VAL A 118 9.66 -6.27 -2.15
C VAL A 118 8.15 -6.22 -2.26
N VAL A 119 7.63 -5.04 -2.56
CA VAL A 119 6.21 -4.83 -2.81
C VAL A 119 5.99 -4.59 -4.29
N HIS A 120 5.00 -5.27 -4.84
CA HIS A 120 4.48 -5.04 -6.19
C HIS A 120 3.01 -4.65 -6.13
N MET A 121 2.63 -3.66 -6.93
CA MET A 121 1.21 -3.30 -7.14
C MET A 121 0.70 -4.05 -8.36
N ASP A 122 -0.44 -4.71 -8.25
CA ASP A 122 -1.07 -5.34 -9.41
C ASP A 122 -1.64 -4.25 -10.34
N PRO A 123 -1.12 -4.08 -11.58
CA PRO A 123 -1.57 -3.05 -12.51
C PRO A 123 -2.99 -3.26 -13.03
N GLN A 124 -3.57 -4.45 -12.86
CA GLN A 124 -4.95 -4.77 -13.22
C GLN A 124 -5.90 -4.58 -12.03
N SER A 125 -5.37 -4.51 -10.81
CA SER A 125 -6.13 -4.39 -9.59
C SER A 125 -6.21 -2.94 -9.13
N LEU A 126 -7.08 -2.19 -9.81
CA LEU A 126 -7.24 -0.75 -9.64
C LEU A 126 -8.69 -0.35 -9.33
N VAL A 127 -8.82 0.80 -8.67
CA VAL A 127 -10.08 1.50 -8.43
C VAL A 127 -10.01 2.86 -9.12
N ASP A 128 -10.96 3.13 -10.02
CA ASP A 128 -11.04 4.42 -10.72
C ASP A 128 -11.56 5.50 -9.77
N LEU A 129 -10.74 6.51 -9.54
CA LEU A 129 -11.05 7.66 -8.71
C LEU A 129 -11.36 8.92 -9.53
N THR A 130 -11.46 8.85 -10.85
CA THR A 130 -11.52 10.05 -11.73
C THR A 130 -12.75 10.91 -11.48
N GLU A 131 -13.89 10.30 -11.14
CA GLU A 131 -15.16 11.01 -10.88
C GLU A 131 -15.43 11.21 -9.37
N ASP A 132 -16.11 12.30 -9.01
CA ASP A 132 -16.52 12.60 -7.63
C ASP A 132 -17.77 11.82 -7.21
N LYS A 133 -17.61 10.50 -7.11
CA LYS A 133 -18.66 9.57 -6.69
C LYS A 133 -18.17 8.64 -5.60
N GLU A 134 -19.11 8.05 -4.88
CA GLU A 134 -18.80 6.99 -3.93
C GLU A 134 -18.34 5.74 -4.67
N VAL A 135 -17.36 5.04 -4.10
CA VAL A 135 -16.79 3.83 -4.70
C VAL A 135 -16.63 2.74 -3.65
N GLU A 136 -17.09 1.54 -3.95
CA GLU A 136 -16.80 0.36 -3.12
C GLU A 136 -15.47 -0.25 -3.55
N ALA A 137 -14.58 -0.43 -2.57
CA ALA A 137 -13.25 -0.99 -2.77
C ALA A 137 -13.01 -2.13 -1.79
N GLU A 138 -12.52 -3.25 -2.34
CA GLU A 138 -12.01 -4.39 -1.59
C GLU A 138 -10.50 -4.40 -1.73
N PHE A 139 -9.80 -4.12 -0.63
CA PHE A 139 -8.35 -4.10 -0.58
C PHE A 139 -7.83 -5.49 -0.23
N MET A 140 -6.90 -5.98 -1.02
CA MET A 140 -6.39 -7.34 -0.97
C MET A 140 -4.87 -7.36 -0.91
N TYR A 141 -4.34 -8.50 -0.48
CA TYR A 141 -2.91 -8.74 -0.52
C TYR A 141 -2.59 -10.22 -0.73
N THR A 142 -1.40 -10.47 -1.28
CA THR A 142 -0.85 -11.82 -1.50
C THR A 142 0.57 -11.84 -0.97
N GLU A 143 1.00 -12.98 -0.43
CA GLU A 143 2.39 -13.21 -0.04
C GLU A 143 2.93 -14.36 -0.90
N VAL A 144 4.08 -14.14 -1.54
CA VAL A 144 4.79 -15.16 -2.31
C VAL A 144 6.26 -15.20 -1.92
N GLU A 145 6.85 -16.40 -1.94
CA GLU A 145 8.29 -16.54 -1.78
C GLU A 145 9.03 -15.85 -2.95
N GLY A 146 9.84 -14.85 -2.61
CA GLY A 146 10.58 -14.05 -3.58
C GLY A 146 11.62 -14.88 -4.32
N ASN A 147 11.51 -14.93 -5.64
CA ASN A 147 12.36 -15.74 -6.50
C ASN A 147 13.79 -15.17 -6.58
N ARG A 148 14.83 -16.01 -6.50
CA ARG A 148 16.25 -15.56 -6.47
C ARG A 148 16.75 -14.96 -7.79
N ASN A 149 15.92 -14.94 -8.84
CA ASN A 149 16.33 -14.62 -10.21
C ASN A 149 15.85 -13.28 -10.77
N SER A 150 15.21 -12.41 -9.99
CA SER A 150 14.88 -11.05 -10.43
C SER A 150 16.01 -10.09 -10.03
N PHE A 151 17.04 -10.02 -10.88
CA PHE A 151 18.05 -8.96 -10.94
C PHE A 151 17.89 -8.21 -12.25
#